data_AF-A0A7C0WC31-F1
#
_entry.id   AF-A0A7C0WC31-F1
#
_cell.length_a   1.000
_cell.length_b   1.000
_cell.length_c   1.000
_cell.angle_alpha   90.00
_cell.angle_beta   90.00
_cell.angle_gamma   90.00
#
_symmetry.space_group_name_H-M   'P 1'
#
loop_
_entity.id
_entity.type
_entity.pdbx_description
1 polymer ?
#
loop_
_entity_poly.entity_id
_entity_poly.type
_entity_poly.pdbx_seq_one_letter_code
_entity_poly.pdbx_strand_id
1 'polypeptide(L)'
;MDRGWLREYISTGWNRQVHPIRKRCFFSSRFEIVLRANAMTTTNKIRTAVAIMSLIFLFPPTVMAVVITPEARQKLENEGIYENYLALLNKSKIDGMDAPSEFRIAGKQAISTGIADTLHVLVLLVDFSDNPYTGGDLAAVKADFDSILFSTGHHNPTGSMTEYYLENSYGDFVIQGDVHGWYRMPQAYSYYVNGEGGIGSIFPLNSRGLTYDAVRVADSLGVDFSIYDTYGETGPDGIIDGLMIVHAGPGLERTGDLDDMQSHKWDLGIYYQYFDGILIDDYTIQPEEYPVSTVSSVASPIGIFCHEFGHVLGLPDLYAVDYEPLTSDGAGLWSLMATGCYLGEARLPAHLDAWCKARIGFVDPIEVYENMTNVELPQIETEPVVYRLWKDGNYGSEYFLVENRQKIGFDSLLPGEGLLIYHIDDATTYNNINVTHYHVAVEQADGFYQLEYSSSNEGDAGDPWPGTFDKRSFDDLTIPG
;
A
#
# COMPACT_ATOMS: atom_id res chain seq x y z
N MET A 1 11.82 -56.31 39.05
CA MET A 1 13.04 -57.12 38.89
C MET A 1 13.38 -57.20 37.42
N ASP A 2 14.56 -56.71 37.06
CA ASP A 2 15.50 -57.12 36.00
C ASP A 2 15.05 -57.99 34.77
N ARG A 3 15.50 -57.58 33.55
CA ARG A 3 15.59 -58.29 32.23
C ARG A 3 14.29 -58.74 31.51
N GLY A 4 14.20 -58.77 30.17
CA GLY A 4 15.11 -58.26 29.13
C GLY A 4 15.01 -58.99 27.75
N TRP A 5 14.89 -58.20 26.67
CA TRP A 5 15.35 -58.45 25.28
C TRP A 5 14.70 -59.48 24.30
N LEU A 6 14.41 -58.96 23.09
CA LEU A 6 14.59 -59.50 21.72
C LEU A 6 13.53 -60.37 20.97
N ARG A 7 13.24 -59.90 19.73
CA ARG A 7 12.91 -60.63 18.47
C ARG A 7 11.51 -61.31 18.37
N GLU A 8 10.91 -61.53 17.19
CA GLU A 8 11.32 -61.27 15.78
C GLU A 8 10.11 -60.95 14.86
N TYR A 9 10.34 -60.60 13.58
CA TYR A 9 9.29 -60.15 12.63
C TYR A 9 9.54 -60.67 11.20
N ILE A 10 8.64 -61.50 10.63
CA ILE A 10 8.75 -62.16 9.31
C ILE A 10 7.33 -62.30 8.70
N SER A 11 6.92 -61.43 7.76
CA SER A 11 6.86 -61.61 6.28
C SER A 11 5.44 -62.01 5.76
N THR A 12 5.07 -62.01 4.45
CA THR A 12 5.86 -62.07 3.19
C THR A 12 5.08 -61.57 1.95
N GLY A 13 5.80 -61.15 0.90
CA GLY A 13 5.31 -60.98 -0.48
C GLY A 13 6.38 -60.32 -1.38
N TRP A 14 7.26 -61.08 -2.07
CA TRP A 14 7.14 -61.54 -3.47
C TRP A 14 7.01 -60.40 -4.52
N ASN A 15 7.75 -60.34 -5.65
CA ASN A 15 8.96 -61.02 -6.21
C ASN A 15 9.31 -60.30 -7.57
N ARG A 16 10.43 -60.43 -8.34
CA ARG A 16 11.71 -61.19 -8.34
C ARG A 16 12.68 -60.60 -9.42
N GLN A 17 13.94 -61.10 -9.51
CA GLN A 17 14.92 -60.95 -10.63
C GLN A 17 15.64 -59.58 -10.80
N VAL A 18 16.91 -59.43 -11.25
CA VAL A 18 18.08 -60.33 -11.51
C VAL A 18 19.42 -59.52 -11.40
N HIS A 19 20.56 -60.19 -11.16
CA HIS A 19 21.96 -59.68 -11.10
C HIS A 19 22.83 -60.47 -12.13
N PRO A 20 24.10 -60.12 -12.58
CA PRO A 20 25.22 -59.65 -11.72
C PRO A 20 26.51 -58.91 -12.31
N ILE A 21 27.39 -58.42 -11.41
CA ILE A 21 28.90 -58.52 -11.39
C ILE A 21 29.88 -57.79 -12.38
N ARG A 22 30.77 -56.95 -11.78
CA ARG A 22 32.23 -56.63 -11.97
C ARG A 22 32.93 -56.60 -13.37
N LYS A 23 33.77 -55.56 -13.62
CA LYS A 23 35.28 -55.61 -13.68
C LYS A 23 35.97 -54.24 -13.95
N ARG A 24 37.32 -54.20 -14.03
CA ARG A 24 38.22 -53.03 -14.18
C ARG A 24 38.91 -52.95 -15.57
N CYS A 25 39.51 -51.77 -15.86
CA CYS A 25 40.73 -51.49 -16.68
C CYS A 25 40.62 -51.13 -18.19
N PHE A 26 40.82 -49.83 -18.48
CA PHE A 26 41.85 -49.21 -19.34
C PHE A 26 42.02 -49.49 -20.87
N PHE A 27 42.30 -48.36 -21.57
CA PHE A 27 43.05 -48.14 -22.84
C PHE A 27 42.37 -48.23 -24.24
N SER A 28 42.55 -47.13 -24.99
CA SER A 28 42.58 -47.00 -26.48
C SER A 28 41.28 -47.27 -27.26
N SER A 29 40.79 -46.39 -28.15
CA SER A 29 41.54 -45.76 -29.26
C SER A 29 40.81 -44.55 -29.87
N ARG A 30 41.46 -43.88 -30.86
CA ARG A 30 41.00 -42.64 -31.54
C ARG A 30 39.82 -42.85 -32.50
N PHE A 31 39.07 -41.78 -32.78
CA PHE A 31 38.82 -41.34 -34.16
C PHE A 31 38.67 -39.81 -34.26
N GLU A 32 39.13 -39.20 -35.35
CA GLU A 32 39.13 -37.75 -35.61
C GLU A 32 38.28 -37.41 -36.85
N ILE A 33 37.40 -36.41 -36.76
CA ILE A 33 36.90 -35.60 -37.90
C ILE A 33 36.78 -34.16 -37.37
N VAL A 34 37.82 -33.31 -37.49
CA VAL A 34 38.19 -32.52 -38.68
C VAL A 34 37.14 -31.46 -39.04
N LEU A 35 37.31 -30.26 -38.48
CA LEU A 35 36.79 -29.02 -39.07
C LEU A 35 37.79 -28.52 -40.13
N ARG A 36 37.33 -28.29 -41.36
CA ARG A 36 38.09 -27.56 -42.37
C ARG A 36 37.56 -26.13 -42.48
N ALA A 37 38.40 -25.16 -42.17
CA ALA A 37 38.17 -23.78 -42.56
C ALA A 37 38.33 -23.62 -44.08
N ASN A 38 37.51 -22.77 -44.69
CA ASN A 38 37.69 -22.21 -46.03
C ASN A 38 37.43 -20.70 -45.97
N ALA A 39 38.01 -19.95 -46.90
CA ALA A 39 38.29 -18.52 -46.69
C ALA A 39 37.13 -17.55 -47.04
N MET A 40 37.18 -16.41 -46.36
CA MET A 40 36.68 -15.07 -46.73
C MET A 40 35.71 -14.91 -47.92
N THR A 41 34.54 -14.37 -47.62
CA THR A 41 34.06 -13.13 -48.28
C THR A 41 33.22 -12.28 -47.30
N THR A 42 33.25 -10.97 -47.53
CA THR A 42 32.46 -9.90 -46.88
C THR A 42 30.96 -10.25 -46.70
N THR A 43 30.22 -9.76 -45.67
CA THR A 43 30.17 -8.38 -45.16
C THR A 43 29.43 -8.26 -43.81
N ASN A 44 29.73 -7.20 -43.03
CA ASN A 44 28.86 -6.51 -42.04
C ASN A 44 28.40 -7.16 -40.69
N LYS A 45 28.68 -6.39 -39.62
CA LYS A 45 27.87 -6.12 -38.41
C LYS A 45 27.66 -7.20 -37.30
N ILE A 46 28.50 -7.07 -36.26
CA ILE A 46 28.14 -6.75 -34.85
C ILE A 46 27.41 -7.80 -33.96
N ARG A 47 27.91 -7.90 -32.70
CA ARG A 47 27.42 -8.62 -31.49
C ARG A 47 27.60 -10.16 -31.50
N THR A 48 28.44 -10.71 -30.60
CA THR A 48 28.26 -10.99 -29.15
C THR A 48 27.49 -12.30 -28.98
N ALA A 49 28.07 -13.46 -28.68
CA ALA A 49 29.09 -13.89 -27.69
C ALA A 49 28.50 -14.32 -26.33
N VAL A 50 28.50 -15.65 -26.12
CA VAL A 50 28.46 -16.42 -24.85
C VAL A 50 27.32 -16.11 -23.88
N ALA A 51 26.45 -17.11 -23.69
CA ALA A 51 25.51 -17.14 -22.57
C ALA A 51 26.24 -17.41 -21.24
N ILE A 52 26.06 -16.50 -20.28
CA ILE A 52 26.18 -16.78 -18.85
C ILE A 52 24.81 -16.46 -18.26
N MET A 53 23.95 -17.49 -18.17
CA MET A 53 22.64 -17.38 -17.52
C MET A 53 22.83 -17.53 -16.02
N SER A 54 23.31 -16.47 -15.36
CA SER A 54 23.24 -16.35 -13.91
C SER A 54 21.76 -16.27 -13.52
N LEU A 55 21.30 -17.15 -12.62
CA LEU A 55 20.03 -16.90 -11.94
C LEU A 55 20.25 -15.72 -11.01
N ILE A 56 19.78 -14.54 -11.42
CA ILE A 56 19.47 -13.46 -10.50
C ILE A 56 18.03 -13.70 -10.08
N PHE A 57 17.84 -14.23 -8.88
CA PHE A 57 16.58 -14.03 -8.17
C PHE A 57 16.54 -12.55 -7.78
N LEU A 58 15.96 -11.73 -8.65
CA LEU A 58 15.36 -10.48 -8.23
C LEU A 58 14.17 -10.88 -7.36
N PHE A 59 14.33 -10.72 -6.05
CA PHE A 59 13.17 -10.68 -5.16
C PHE A 59 12.35 -9.45 -5.59
N PRO A 60 11.07 -9.60 -5.95
CA PRO A 60 10.20 -8.43 -6.04
C PRO A 60 10.13 -7.83 -4.64
N PRO A 61 10.38 -6.53 -4.49
CA PRO A 61 10.43 -5.91 -3.17
C PRO A 61 8.98 -5.71 -2.68
N THR A 62 8.78 -6.03 -1.41
CA THR A 62 7.54 -6.26 -0.67
C THR A 62 6.72 -5.00 -0.25
N VAL A 63 5.66 -4.64 -0.99
CA VAL A 63 4.58 -3.64 -0.67
C VAL A 63 3.66 -4.13 0.49
N MET A 64 3.15 -3.34 1.43
CA MET A 64 2.32 -3.86 2.57
C MET A 64 0.86 -3.39 2.47
N ALA A 65 -0.04 -4.05 3.21
CA ALA A 65 -1.34 -3.47 3.57
C ALA A 65 -1.25 -2.68 4.88
N VAL A 66 -2.19 -1.73 5.01
CA VAL A 66 -2.41 -0.82 6.14
C VAL A 66 -1.83 -1.36 7.45
N VAL A 67 -0.89 -0.58 8.00
CA VAL A 67 -0.14 -0.87 9.22
C VAL A 67 -1.09 -1.31 10.33
N ILE A 68 -0.88 -2.49 10.89
CA ILE A 68 -1.60 -2.90 12.10
C ILE A 68 -1.17 -2.02 13.28
N THR A 69 -2.08 -1.65 14.17
CA THR A 69 -1.70 -0.78 15.29
C THR A 69 -0.70 -1.44 16.24
N PRO A 70 0.04 -0.66 17.06
CA PRO A 70 0.88 -1.21 18.12
C PRO A 70 0.15 -2.19 19.05
N GLU A 71 -1.15 -1.99 19.33
CA GLU A 71 -1.98 -2.91 20.11
C GLU A 71 -2.29 -4.21 19.35
N ALA A 72 -2.70 -4.11 18.09
CA ALA A 72 -2.97 -5.27 17.23
C ALA A 72 -1.71 -6.12 17.05
N ARG A 73 -0.56 -5.49 16.79
CA ARG A 73 0.76 -6.12 16.76
C ARG A 73 1.08 -6.80 18.09
N GLN A 74 0.93 -6.09 19.21
CA GLN A 74 1.22 -6.64 20.54
C GLN A 74 0.32 -7.85 20.87
N LYS A 75 -0.92 -7.91 20.39
CA LYS A 75 -1.77 -9.11 20.50
C LYS A 75 -1.19 -10.28 19.71
N LEU A 76 -0.89 -10.10 18.41
CA LEU A 76 -0.32 -11.15 17.55
C LEU A 76 1.03 -11.67 18.08
N GLU A 77 1.86 -10.80 18.66
CA GLU A 77 3.12 -11.16 19.32
C GLU A 77 2.88 -11.98 20.60
N ASN A 78 1.95 -11.57 21.48
CA ASN A 78 1.61 -12.29 22.71
C ASN A 78 0.97 -13.67 22.45
N GLU A 79 0.19 -13.80 21.37
CA GLU A 79 -0.43 -15.07 20.95
C GLU A 79 0.55 -15.97 20.16
N GLY A 80 1.72 -15.45 19.78
CA GLY A 80 2.77 -16.20 19.08
C GLY A 80 2.47 -16.47 17.61
N ILE A 81 1.62 -15.64 16.99
CA ILE A 81 1.14 -15.79 15.60
C ILE A 81 1.65 -14.69 14.66
N TYR A 82 2.31 -13.64 15.17
CA TYR A 82 2.85 -12.53 14.37
C TYR A 82 3.76 -12.98 13.21
N GLU A 83 4.61 -13.99 13.41
CA GLU A 83 5.45 -14.57 12.34
C GLU A 83 4.63 -15.22 11.21
N ASN A 84 3.48 -15.85 11.54
CA ASN A 84 2.58 -16.43 10.55
C ASN A 84 1.85 -15.32 9.79
N TYR A 85 1.42 -14.27 10.49
CA TYR A 85 0.84 -13.07 9.90
C TYR A 85 1.81 -12.39 8.93
N LEU A 86 3.07 -12.16 9.32
CA LEU A 86 4.10 -11.62 8.44
C LEU A 86 4.38 -12.52 7.23
N ALA A 87 4.37 -13.85 7.39
CA ALA A 87 4.58 -14.78 6.27
C ALA A 87 3.39 -14.82 5.28
N LEU A 88 2.17 -14.67 5.80
CA LEU A 88 0.93 -14.55 5.04
C LEU A 88 0.86 -13.23 4.28
N LEU A 89 1.10 -12.12 4.98
CA LEU A 89 1.12 -10.77 4.42
C LEU A 89 2.23 -10.61 3.36
N ASN A 90 3.44 -11.12 3.62
CA ASN A 90 4.50 -11.13 2.60
C ASN A 90 4.14 -11.94 1.35
N LYS A 91 3.17 -12.86 1.45
CA LYS A 91 2.69 -13.64 0.31
C LYS A 91 1.65 -12.88 -0.51
N SER A 92 0.71 -12.18 0.12
CA SER A 92 -0.36 -11.47 -0.60
C SER A 92 0.17 -10.31 -1.46
N LYS A 93 1.19 -9.56 -1.00
CA LYS A 93 1.94 -8.58 -1.83
C LYS A 93 2.46 -9.17 -3.13
N ILE A 94 3.09 -10.35 -3.05
CA ILE A 94 3.66 -11.05 -4.22
C ILE A 94 2.54 -11.47 -5.19
N ASP A 95 1.34 -11.71 -4.67
CA ASP A 95 0.13 -12.00 -5.42
C ASP A 95 -0.67 -10.71 -5.79
N GLY A 96 -0.12 -9.50 -5.57
CA GLY A 96 -0.62 -8.19 -6.07
C GLY A 96 -1.15 -7.21 -5.01
N MET A 97 -1.19 -7.57 -3.73
CA MET A 97 -1.85 -6.75 -2.71
C MET A 97 -1.09 -5.43 -2.51
N ASP A 98 -1.86 -4.35 -2.38
CA ASP A 98 -1.43 -2.96 -2.14
C ASP A 98 -0.54 -2.37 -3.24
N ALA A 99 -0.32 -3.13 -4.32
CA ALA A 99 0.34 -2.66 -5.51
C ALA A 99 -0.45 -1.47 -6.09
N PRO A 100 0.16 -0.27 -6.18
CA PRO A 100 -0.53 0.91 -6.68
C PRO A 100 -1.10 0.66 -8.07
N SER A 101 -2.31 1.16 -8.32
CA SER A 101 -2.97 1.12 -9.63
C SER A 101 -2.12 1.81 -10.71
N GLU A 102 -2.40 1.53 -11.99
CA GLU A 102 -1.71 2.25 -13.07
C GLU A 102 -1.91 3.76 -12.90
N PHE A 103 -0.79 4.49 -13.00
CA PHE A 103 -0.65 5.83 -12.43
C PHE A 103 -1.56 6.89 -13.09
N ARG A 104 -2.67 7.20 -12.39
CA ARG A 104 -3.68 8.19 -12.78
C ARG A 104 -3.29 9.60 -12.28
N ILE A 105 -2.59 10.38 -13.13
CA ILE A 105 -2.25 11.79 -12.86
C ILE A 105 -3.53 12.62 -12.66
N ALA A 106 -3.71 13.21 -11.48
CA ALA A 106 -4.78 14.14 -11.16
C ALA A 106 -4.44 15.59 -11.56
N GLY A 107 -5.41 16.51 -11.50
CA GLY A 107 -5.24 17.94 -11.81
C GLY A 107 -5.08 18.28 -13.29
N LYS A 108 -5.03 17.29 -14.20
CA LYS A 108 -4.89 17.51 -15.66
C LYS A 108 -6.01 18.36 -16.26
N GLN A 109 -7.27 18.15 -15.88
CA GLN A 109 -8.40 18.96 -16.34
C GLN A 109 -8.48 20.29 -15.58
N ALA A 110 -8.14 20.31 -14.30
CA ALA A 110 -8.10 21.53 -13.50
C ALA A 110 -7.11 22.56 -14.07
N ILE A 111 -5.85 22.16 -14.27
CA ILE A 111 -4.78 23.00 -14.84
C ILE A 111 -5.13 23.49 -16.26
N SER A 112 -5.82 22.68 -17.07
CA SER A 112 -6.09 22.99 -18.48
C SER A 112 -7.43 23.68 -18.75
N THR A 113 -8.39 23.62 -17.82
CA THR A 113 -9.76 24.16 -18.02
C THR A 113 -10.29 25.04 -16.88
N GLY A 114 -9.71 24.97 -15.68
CA GLY A 114 -10.25 25.59 -14.47
C GLY A 114 -11.47 24.87 -13.89
N ILE A 115 -11.61 23.57 -14.18
CA ILE A 115 -12.67 22.69 -13.65
C ILE A 115 -11.98 21.52 -12.95
N ALA A 116 -12.27 21.32 -11.66
CA ALA A 116 -11.68 20.27 -10.85
C ALA A 116 -11.86 18.87 -11.47
N ASP A 117 -10.80 18.08 -11.49
CA ASP A 117 -10.81 16.68 -11.89
C ASP A 117 -11.72 15.92 -10.91
N THR A 118 -12.82 15.36 -11.43
CA THR A 118 -13.85 14.70 -10.62
C THR A 118 -13.88 13.20 -10.93
N LEU A 119 -13.85 12.38 -9.88
CA LEU A 119 -13.83 10.91 -9.96
C LEU A 119 -15.03 10.34 -9.18
N HIS A 120 -15.70 9.32 -9.72
CA HIS A 120 -16.96 8.79 -9.18
C HIS A 120 -16.83 7.35 -8.64
N VAL A 121 -16.81 7.21 -7.32
CA VAL A 121 -16.53 5.96 -6.60
C VAL A 121 -17.82 5.17 -6.32
N LEU A 122 -17.75 3.85 -6.53
CA LEU A 122 -18.77 2.90 -6.08
C LEU A 122 -18.40 2.32 -4.71
N VAL A 123 -19.28 2.43 -3.72
CA VAL A 123 -19.10 1.80 -2.40
C VAL A 123 -20.16 0.72 -2.21
N LEU A 124 -19.76 -0.52 -1.89
CA LEU A 124 -20.65 -1.65 -1.65
C LEU A 124 -20.58 -2.08 -0.18
N LEU A 125 -21.65 -1.85 0.59
CA LEU A 125 -21.79 -2.36 1.96
C LEU A 125 -22.24 -3.83 1.92
N VAL A 126 -21.48 -4.76 2.53
CA VAL A 126 -21.69 -6.21 2.41
C VAL A 126 -21.71 -6.96 3.75
N ASP A 127 -22.72 -7.81 3.95
CA ASP A 127 -22.94 -8.53 5.22
C ASP A 127 -23.14 -10.04 5.03
N PHE A 128 -23.06 -10.81 6.12
CA PHE A 128 -22.85 -12.26 6.06
C PHE A 128 -23.87 -13.06 6.89
N SER A 129 -23.86 -14.37 6.73
CA SER A 129 -24.81 -15.27 7.43
C SER A 129 -24.44 -15.57 8.89
N ASP A 130 -23.16 -15.46 9.21
CA ASP A 130 -22.49 -15.61 10.51
C ASP A 130 -22.08 -14.27 11.13
N ASN A 131 -21.66 -13.31 10.30
CA ASN A 131 -21.42 -11.91 10.68
C ASN A 131 -22.44 -10.97 9.97
N PRO A 132 -23.68 -10.86 10.46
CA PRO A 132 -24.71 -10.02 9.84
C PRO A 132 -24.58 -8.56 10.26
N TYR A 133 -24.98 -7.65 9.38
CA TYR A 133 -25.09 -6.23 9.68
C TYR A 133 -26.01 -6.00 10.88
N THR A 134 -25.55 -5.19 11.83
CA THR A 134 -26.23 -4.96 13.12
C THR A 134 -27.58 -4.26 13.00
N GLY A 135 -27.87 -3.63 11.85
CA GLY A 135 -29.06 -2.79 11.65
C GLY A 135 -28.81 -1.31 11.96
N GLY A 136 -27.55 -0.91 12.18
CA GLY A 136 -27.15 0.47 12.42
C GLY A 136 -26.93 0.82 13.89
N ASP A 137 -26.79 -0.16 14.78
CA ASP A 137 -26.51 0.04 16.21
C ASP A 137 -25.19 0.81 16.47
N LEU A 138 -24.30 0.87 15.48
CA LEU A 138 -23.01 1.59 15.49
C LEU A 138 -23.02 2.92 14.71
N ALA A 139 -24.20 3.39 14.26
CA ALA A 139 -24.35 4.50 13.31
C ALA A 139 -23.61 4.26 11.99
N ALA A 140 -23.89 3.09 11.39
CA ALA A 140 -23.32 2.59 10.15
C ALA A 140 -24.42 2.25 9.11
N VAL A 141 -25.39 3.15 8.91
CA VAL A 141 -26.33 3.05 7.77
C VAL A 141 -25.69 3.60 6.50
N LYS A 142 -26.29 3.35 5.32
CA LYS A 142 -25.86 3.95 4.03
C LYS A 142 -25.57 5.46 4.17
N ALA A 143 -26.44 6.20 4.86
CA ALA A 143 -26.34 7.65 5.01
C ALA A 143 -25.17 8.11 5.90
N ASP A 144 -24.65 7.24 6.77
CA ASP A 144 -23.48 7.56 7.60
C ASP A 144 -22.19 7.42 6.77
N PHE A 145 -22.07 6.35 5.97
CA PHE A 145 -20.99 6.19 4.99
C PHE A 145 -21.01 7.27 3.90
N ASP A 146 -22.19 7.61 3.37
CA ASP A 146 -22.41 8.73 2.44
C ASP A 146 -21.91 10.06 3.03
N SER A 147 -22.17 10.29 4.33
CA SER A 147 -21.72 11.48 5.05
C SER A 147 -20.21 11.54 5.25
N ILE A 148 -19.57 10.46 5.72
CA ILE A 148 -18.12 10.46 5.99
C ILE A 148 -17.27 10.35 4.73
N LEU A 149 -17.78 9.77 3.65
CA LEU A 149 -17.03 9.66 2.39
C LEU A 149 -17.27 10.88 1.50
N PHE A 150 -18.53 11.30 1.26
CA PHE A 150 -18.88 12.17 0.13
C PHE A 150 -19.53 13.51 0.48
N SER A 151 -19.73 13.84 1.76
CA SER A 151 -20.32 15.14 2.14
C SER A 151 -19.35 16.32 1.98
N THR A 152 -19.87 17.54 1.82
CA THR A 152 -19.09 18.79 1.75
C THR A 152 -19.77 19.92 2.53
N GLY A 153 -19.00 20.84 3.11
CA GLY A 153 -19.47 21.91 3.99
C GLY A 153 -19.43 21.55 5.49
N HIS A 154 -18.50 20.68 5.89
CA HIS A 154 -18.26 20.22 7.27
C HIS A 154 -19.51 19.59 7.93
N HIS A 155 -20.21 18.75 7.18
CA HIS A 155 -21.33 17.96 7.70
C HIS A 155 -20.88 16.92 8.74
N ASN A 156 -19.70 16.33 8.56
CA ASN A 156 -18.99 15.60 9.60
C ASN A 156 -18.06 16.56 10.38
N PRO A 157 -18.07 16.60 11.73
CA PRO A 157 -17.19 17.47 12.52
C PRO A 157 -15.67 17.27 12.32
N THR A 158 -15.25 16.16 11.72
CA THR A 158 -13.84 15.89 11.35
C THR A 158 -13.63 15.80 9.84
N GLY A 159 -14.57 16.34 9.05
CA GLY A 159 -14.52 16.33 7.58
C GLY A 159 -14.85 14.99 6.93
N SER A 160 -14.90 14.97 5.60
CA SER A 160 -15.13 13.78 4.78
C SER A 160 -13.90 13.40 3.96
N MET A 161 -13.91 12.22 3.30
CA MET A 161 -12.89 11.85 2.32
C MET A 161 -12.86 12.84 1.13
N THR A 162 -14.02 13.30 0.64
CA THR A 162 -14.09 14.37 -0.36
C THR A 162 -13.43 15.65 0.13
N GLU A 163 -13.69 16.09 1.36
CA GLU A 163 -13.07 17.31 1.92
C GLU A 163 -11.55 17.13 2.13
N TYR A 164 -11.10 15.95 2.55
CA TYR A 164 -9.68 15.61 2.68
C TYR A 164 -8.93 15.74 1.35
N TYR A 165 -9.47 15.16 0.27
CA TYR A 165 -8.84 15.25 -1.05
C TYR A 165 -8.98 16.63 -1.69
N LEU A 166 -10.06 17.36 -1.41
CA LEU A 166 -10.22 18.75 -1.84
C LEU A 166 -9.19 19.69 -1.17
N GLU A 167 -8.93 19.50 0.14
CA GLU A 167 -7.90 20.26 0.87
C GLU A 167 -6.50 19.87 0.37
N ASN A 168 -6.22 18.58 0.17
CA ASN A 168 -4.91 18.11 -0.30
C ASN A 168 -4.55 18.55 -1.73
N SER A 169 -5.57 18.83 -2.56
CA SER A 169 -5.47 19.23 -3.97
C SER A 169 -5.76 20.71 -4.23
N TYR A 170 -5.89 21.54 -3.19
CA TYR A 170 -6.15 22.99 -3.31
C TYR A 170 -7.45 23.35 -4.04
N GLY A 171 -8.38 22.40 -4.14
CA GLY A 171 -9.65 22.52 -4.86
C GLY A 171 -9.66 21.87 -6.27
N ASP A 172 -8.54 21.36 -6.77
CA ASP A 172 -8.39 20.86 -8.14
C ASP A 172 -8.80 19.39 -8.33
N PHE A 173 -9.03 18.62 -7.26
CA PHE A 173 -9.50 17.23 -7.33
C PHE A 173 -10.70 16.99 -6.39
N VAL A 174 -11.74 16.31 -6.91
CA VAL A 174 -12.99 16.01 -6.22
C VAL A 174 -13.29 14.52 -6.31
N ILE A 175 -13.45 13.87 -5.17
CA ILE A 175 -14.10 12.56 -5.10
C ILE A 175 -15.60 12.77 -4.82
N GLN A 176 -16.44 12.02 -5.53
CA GLN A 176 -17.86 11.84 -5.23
C GLN A 176 -18.18 10.34 -5.36
N GLY A 177 -19.35 9.88 -4.92
CA GLY A 177 -19.70 8.47 -5.06
C GLY A 177 -21.12 8.10 -4.66
N ASP A 178 -21.48 6.85 -4.94
CA ASP A 178 -22.70 6.21 -4.48
C ASP A 178 -22.38 5.07 -3.50
N VAL A 179 -23.02 5.07 -2.35
CA VAL A 179 -23.04 3.93 -1.43
C VAL A 179 -24.22 3.00 -1.76
N HIS A 180 -24.00 1.69 -1.88
CA HIS A 180 -25.04 0.68 -2.14
C HIS A 180 -25.00 -0.44 -1.09
N GLY A 181 -26.06 -1.25 -1.03
CA GLY A 181 -26.26 -2.22 0.04
C GLY A 181 -27.05 -1.67 1.24
N TRP A 182 -27.06 -2.34 2.39
CA TRP A 182 -26.35 -3.59 2.71
C TRP A 182 -26.78 -4.78 1.86
N TYR A 183 -25.81 -5.51 1.32
CA TYR A 183 -26.00 -6.70 0.50
C TYR A 183 -25.54 -7.98 1.20
N ARG A 184 -26.43 -8.97 1.28
CA ARG A 184 -26.10 -10.28 1.86
C ARG A 184 -25.24 -11.09 0.88
N MET A 185 -24.02 -11.40 1.29
CA MET A 185 -23.11 -12.26 0.54
C MET A 185 -23.57 -13.72 0.52
N PRO A 186 -23.24 -14.49 -0.54
CA PRO A 186 -23.68 -15.87 -0.69
C PRO A 186 -22.95 -16.86 0.23
N GLN A 187 -21.77 -16.50 0.75
CA GLN A 187 -21.03 -17.28 1.75
C GLN A 187 -21.00 -16.58 3.13
N ALA A 188 -20.38 -17.26 4.09
CA ALA A 188 -20.09 -16.76 5.42
C ALA A 188 -18.88 -15.80 5.43
N TYR A 189 -18.79 -14.90 6.41
CA TYR A 189 -17.60 -14.07 6.65
C TYR A 189 -16.38 -14.95 6.87
N SER A 190 -16.53 -15.97 7.70
CA SER A 190 -15.52 -17.02 7.95
C SER A 190 -15.09 -17.81 6.70
N TYR A 191 -15.85 -17.79 5.60
CA TYR A 191 -15.41 -18.37 4.31
C TYR A 191 -14.42 -17.45 3.59
N TYR A 192 -14.65 -16.13 3.61
CA TYR A 192 -13.79 -15.16 2.94
C TYR A 192 -12.58 -14.75 3.79
N VAL A 193 -12.70 -14.74 5.12
CA VAL A 193 -11.56 -14.45 6.01
C VAL A 193 -10.62 -15.66 6.15
N ASN A 194 -11.17 -16.88 6.15
CA ASN A 194 -10.44 -18.16 6.11
C ASN A 194 -9.46 -18.42 7.30
N GLY A 195 -9.50 -17.61 8.37
CA GLY A 195 -8.47 -17.62 9.42
C GLY A 195 -7.10 -17.10 8.93
N GLU A 196 -7.12 -16.36 7.82
CA GLU A 196 -5.96 -15.82 7.09
C GLU A 196 -6.17 -14.32 6.77
N GLY A 197 -6.86 -13.58 7.66
CA GLY A 197 -7.10 -12.14 7.50
C GLY A 197 -7.91 -11.74 6.25
N GLY A 198 -8.46 -12.72 5.53
CA GLY A 198 -8.96 -12.59 4.17
C GLY A 198 -7.91 -12.23 3.11
N ILE A 199 -6.62 -12.13 3.48
CA ILE A 199 -5.51 -11.84 2.57
C ILE A 199 -4.85 -13.11 2.00
N GLY A 200 -5.36 -14.29 2.34
CA GLY A 200 -4.88 -15.58 1.85
C GLY A 200 -4.90 -15.71 0.32
N SER A 201 -3.92 -16.41 -0.25
CA SER A 201 -3.77 -16.55 -1.72
C SER A 201 -4.75 -17.53 -2.38
N ILE A 202 -5.69 -18.12 -1.64
CA ILE A 202 -6.56 -19.20 -2.13
C ILE A 202 -7.91 -18.61 -2.53
N PHE A 203 -8.05 -18.14 -3.77
CA PHE A 203 -9.34 -17.73 -4.30
C PHE A 203 -10.35 -18.91 -4.31
N PRO A 204 -11.61 -18.75 -3.84
CA PRO A 204 -12.27 -17.53 -3.36
C PRO A 204 -12.34 -17.41 -1.82
N LEU A 205 -11.47 -18.12 -1.09
CA LEU A 205 -11.34 -18.08 0.38
C LEU A 205 -10.53 -16.85 0.84
N ASN A 206 -10.86 -15.69 0.28
CA ASN A 206 -10.16 -14.42 0.47
C ASN A 206 -11.03 -13.21 0.06
N SER A 207 -10.53 -12.01 0.30
CA SER A 207 -11.14 -10.74 -0.08
C SER A 207 -11.42 -10.63 -1.58
N ARG A 208 -10.53 -11.14 -2.45
CA ARG A 208 -10.76 -11.25 -3.91
C ARG A 208 -12.03 -12.07 -4.21
N GLY A 209 -12.27 -13.14 -3.46
CA GLY A 209 -13.52 -13.92 -3.52
C GLY A 209 -14.75 -13.15 -3.05
N LEU A 210 -14.60 -12.34 -1.99
CA LEU A 210 -15.66 -11.46 -1.50
C LEU A 210 -16.02 -10.38 -2.53
N THR A 211 -15.05 -9.62 -3.03
CA THR A 211 -15.26 -8.61 -4.08
C THR A 211 -15.88 -9.23 -5.33
N TYR A 212 -15.42 -10.42 -5.73
CA TYR A 212 -15.99 -11.15 -6.87
C TYR A 212 -17.49 -11.42 -6.69
N ASP A 213 -17.92 -11.92 -5.52
CA ASP A 213 -19.35 -12.14 -5.23
C ASP A 213 -20.11 -10.81 -5.03
N ALA A 214 -19.53 -9.82 -4.37
CA ALA A 214 -20.16 -8.53 -4.07
C ALA A 214 -20.57 -7.76 -5.33
N VAL A 215 -19.66 -7.65 -6.31
CA VAL A 215 -19.90 -7.03 -7.62
C VAL A 215 -21.04 -7.73 -8.36
N ARG A 216 -21.13 -9.06 -8.27
CA ARG A 216 -22.18 -9.87 -8.91
C ARG A 216 -23.53 -9.72 -8.21
N VAL A 217 -23.54 -9.54 -6.90
CA VAL A 217 -24.77 -9.23 -6.15
C VAL A 217 -25.26 -7.83 -6.53
N ALA A 218 -24.37 -6.85 -6.65
CA ALA A 218 -24.69 -5.49 -7.10
C ALA A 218 -25.28 -5.45 -8.53
N ASP A 219 -24.65 -6.10 -9.53
CA ASP A 219 -25.20 -6.31 -10.88
C ASP A 219 -26.61 -6.92 -10.82
N SER A 220 -26.77 -8.03 -10.10
CA SER A 220 -28.04 -8.75 -10.01
C SER A 220 -29.18 -7.96 -9.35
N LEU A 221 -28.84 -6.87 -8.64
CA LEU A 221 -29.77 -5.96 -7.98
C LEU A 221 -29.94 -4.62 -8.72
N GLY A 222 -29.23 -4.41 -9.84
CA GLY A 222 -29.39 -3.27 -10.73
C GLY A 222 -28.51 -2.05 -10.42
N VAL A 223 -27.31 -2.26 -9.87
CA VAL A 223 -26.24 -1.25 -9.93
C VAL A 223 -25.73 -1.17 -11.36
N ASP A 224 -25.79 0.02 -11.97
CA ASP A 224 -25.26 0.31 -13.31
C ASP A 224 -23.81 0.75 -13.17
N PHE A 225 -22.88 -0.09 -13.63
CA PHE A 225 -21.46 0.17 -13.46
C PHE A 225 -20.92 1.26 -14.39
N SER A 226 -21.64 1.62 -15.46
CA SER A 226 -21.24 2.69 -16.40
C SER A 226 -21.33 4.10 -15.80
N ILE A 227 -21.87 4.22 -14.58
CA ILE A 227 -21.91 5.44 -13.77
C ILE A 227 -20.54 5.76 -13.14
N TYR A 228 -19.65 4.78 -13.02
CA TYR A 228 -18.37 4.85 -12.29
C TYR A 228 -17.16 4.71 -13.22
N ASP A 229 -17.28 5.19 -14.46
CA ASP A 229 -16.21 5.39 -15.45
C ASP A 229 -16.30 6.87 -15.89
N THR A 230 -15.72 7.75 -15.08
CA THR A 230 -15.74 9.21 -15.29
C THR A 230 -14.33 9.79 -15.44
N TYR A 231 -13.31 9.05 -15.01
CA TYR A 231 -11.92 9.45 -14.97
C TYR A 231 -11.02 8.67 -15.95
N GLY A 232 -9.78 9.14 -16.13
CA GLY A 232 -8.82 8.61 -17.10
C GLY A 232 -8.03 9.72 -17.79
N GLU A 233 -6.95 9.38 -18.50
CA GLU A 233 -6.00 10.39 -19.04
C GLU A 233 -6.65 11.43 -19.97
N THR A 234 -7.76 11.08 -20.65
CA THR A 234 -8.52 12.01 -21.50
C THR A 234 -10.02 12.00 -21.20
N GLY A 235 -10.40 11.71 -19.94
CA GLY A 235 -11.75 11.29 -19.56
C GLY A 235 -11.90 9.76 -19.56
N PRO A 236 -13.15 9.24 -19.52
CA PRO A 236 -13.49 7.82 -19.35
C PRO A 236 -12.62 6.85 -20.15
N ASP A 237 -12.05 5.85 -19.47
CA ASP A 237 -11.12 4.86 -20.02
C ASP A 237 -11.72 3.45 -20.15
N GLY A 238 -12.92 3.22 -19.61
CA GLY A 238 -13.61 1.93 -19.63
C GLY A 238 -13.23 1.00 -18.47
N ILE A 239 -12.53 1.51 -17.47
CA ILE A 239 -12.18 0.83 -16.21
C ILE A 239 -12.87 1.59 -15.07
N ILE A 240 -13.28 0.89 -14.02
CA ILE A 240 -13.90 1.54 -12.86
C ILE A 240 -12.95 2.59 -12.23
N ASP A 241 -13.51 3.76 -11.95
CA ASP A 241 -12.86 4.90 -11.30
C ASP A 241 -12.30 4.52 -9.92
N GLY A 242 -13.13 3.84 -9.14
CA GLY A 242 -12.79 3.26 -7.85
C GLY A 242 -13.94 2.42 -7.28
N LEU A 243 -13.60 1.27 -6.68
CA LEU A 243 -14.54 0.36 -6.02
C LEU A 243 -14.09 0.15 -4.56
N MET A 244 -14.97 0.46 -3.60
CA MET A 244 -14.75 0.21 -2.18
C MET A 244 -15.73 -0.84 -1.67
N ILE A 245 -15.24 -1.88 -1.00
CA ILE A 245 -16.05 -2.90 -0.33
C ILE A 245 -16.01 -2.63 1.18
N VAL A 246 -17.16 -2.34 1.79
CA VAL A 246 -17.27 -2.18 3.24
C VAL A 246 -17.92 -3.43 3.82
N HIS A 247 -17.15 -4.25 4.53
CA HIS A 247 -17.66 -5.50 5.12
C HIS A 247 -18.19 -5.28 6.53
N ALA A 248 -19.23 -6.01 6.93
CA ALA A 248 -19.69 -6.01 8.31
C ALA A 248 -18.58 -6.46 9.29
N GLY A 249 -18.59 -5.92 10.51
CA GLY A 249 -17.59 -6.19 11.55
C GLY A 249 -16.31 -5.34 11.48
N PRO A 250 -15.34 -5.60 12.37
CA PRO A 250 -14.10 -4.82 12.51
C PRO A 250 -12.96 -5.34 11.62
N GLY A 251 -11.93 -4.51 11.46
CA GLY A 251 -10.74 -4.84 10.69
C GLY A 251 -9.58 -5.39 11.54
N LEU A 252 -8.84 -6.34 10.97
CA LEU A 252 -7.66 -6.99 11.56
C LEU A 252 -6.63 -5.96 12.02
N GLU A 253 -6.45 -4.88 11.26
CA GLU A 253 -5.48 -3.83 11.59
C GLU A 253 -5.76 -3.14 12.94
N ARG A 254 -7.00 -3.20 13.43
CA ARG A 254 -7.42 -2.72 14.76
C ARG A 254 -7.57 -3.82 15.80
N THR A 255 -7.98 -5.04 15.43
CA THR A 255 -8.29 -6.13 16.38
C THR A 255 -7.12 -7.09 16.64
N GLY A 256 -6.14 -7.13 15.74
CA GLY A 256 -5.07 -8.12 15.72
C GLY A 256 -5.61 -9.56 15.65
N ASP A 257 -6.75 -9.80 14.99
CA ASP A 257 -7.36 -11.12 14.87
C ASP A 257 -7.29 -11.65 13.42
N LEU A 258 -6.91 -12.91 13.25
CA LEU A 258 -6.87 -13.55 11.92
C LEU A 258 -8.24 -14.04 11.46
N ASP A 259 -9.24 -14.06 12.35
CA ASP A 259 -10.66 -14.27 12.02
C ASP A 259 -11.40 -12.96 11.67
N ASP A 260 -10.72 -11.80 11.67
CA ASP A 260 -11.18 -10.54 11.06
C ASP A 260 -10.50 -10.28 9.70
N MET A 261 -11.15 -9.53 8.82
CA MET A 261 -10.61 -9.13 7.51
C MET A 261 -9.63 -7.95 7.68
N GLN A 262 -8.49 -7.94 6.98
CA GLN A 262 -7.59 -6.76 6.96
C GLN A 262 -8.01 -5.75 5.89
N SER A 263 -7.92 -4.45 6.19
CA SER A 263 -8.04 -3.39 5.18
C SER A 263 -6.88 -3.45 4.18
N HIS A 264 -7.18 -3.40 2.87
CA HIS A 264 -6.16 -3.38 1.81
C HIS A 264 -6.72 -2.95 0.45
N LYS A 265 -5.81 -2.66 -0.50
CA LYS A 265 -6.10 -2.53 -1.94
C LYS A 265 -5.70 -3.81 -2.66
N TRP A 266 -6.45 -4.25 -3.65
CA TRP A 266 -6.04 -5.35 -4.54
C TRP A 266 -6.65 -5.21 -5.93
N ASP A 267 -6.21 -6.08 -6.84
CA ASP A 267 -6.84 -6.40 -8.12
C ASP A 267 -7.61 -7.73 -8.01
N LEU A 268 -8.58 -7.99 -8.89
CA LEU A 268 -9.16 -9.33 -9.10
C LEU A 268 -8.27 -10.17 -10.04
N GLY A 269 -7.46 -9.52 -10.87
CA GLY A 269 -6.47 -10.12 -11.76
C GLY A 269 -7.13 -11.04 -12.78
N ILE A 270 -6.78 -12.34 -12.77
CA ILE A 270 -7.42 -13.32 -13.66
C ILE A 270 -8.92 -13.56 -13.36
N TYR A 271 -9.46 -12.94 -12.31
CA TYR A 271 -10.86 -12.99 -11.89
C TYR A 271 -11.62 -11.68 -12.13
N TYR A 272 -11.05 -10.71 -12.87
CA TYR A 272 -11.73 -9.46 -13.24
C TYR A 272 -13.13 -9.70 -13.82
N GLN A 273 -14.01 -8.72 -13.66
CA GLN A 273 -15.38 -8.76 -14.16
C GLN A 273 -15.66 -7.63 -15.14
N TYR A 274 -16.72 -7.79 -15.94
CA TYR A 274 -17.08 -6.84 -16.99
C TYR A 274 -18.60 -6.70 -17.03
N PHE A 275 -19.09 -5.58 -16.50
CA PHE A 275 -20.51 -5.24 -16.38
C PHE A 275 -20.75 -3.84 -16.98
N ASP A 276 -21.88 -3.65 -17.65
CA ASP A 276 -22.32 -2.41 -18.34
C ASP A 276 -21.34 -1.76 -19.35
N GLY A 277 -20.22 -2.44 -19.66
CA GLY A 277 -19.17 -1.94 -20.55
C GLY A 277 -17.86 -1.62 -19.83
N ILE A 278 -17.82 -1.74 -18.50
CA ILE A 278 -16.72 -1.33 -17.63
C ILE A 278 -15.94 -2.53 -17.11
N LEU A 279 -14.61 -2.44 -17.13
CA LEU A 279 -13.70 -3.37 -16.47
C LEU A 279 -13.67 -3.10 -14.96
N ILE A 280 -13.94 -4.14 -14.17
CA ILE A 280 -13.90 -4.11 -12.71
C ILE A 280 -12.82 -5.08 -12.28
N ASP A 281 -11.71 -4.53 -11.77
CA ASP A 281 -10.50 -5.29 -11.43
C ASP A 281 -9.92 -4.79 -10.10
N ASP A 282 -9.43 -3.54 -10.05
CA ASP A 282 -8.99 -2.89 -8.81
C ASP A 282 -10.15 -2.63 -7.84
N TYR A 283 -9.91 -2.86 -6.55
CA TYR A 283 -10.80 -2.55 -5.44
C TYR A 283 -10.02 -2.24 -4.16
N THR A 284 -10.66 -1.53 -3.22
CA THR A 284 -10.26 -1.47 -1.80
C THR A 284 -11.27 -2.23 -0.95
N ILE A 285 -10.83 -2.73 0.20
CA ILE A 285 -11.74 -3.29 1.21
C ILE A 285 -11.44 -2.70 2.59
N GLN A 286 -12.51 -2.39 3.34
CA GLN A 286 -12.46 -1.74 4.66
C GLN A 286 -13.57 -2.28 5.57
N PRO A 287 -13.42 -2.20 6.91
CA PRO A 287 -14.44 -2.64 7.86
C PRO A 287 -15.59 -1.65 8.04
N GLU A 288 -16.75 -2.16 8.49
CA GLU A 288 -17.85 -1.37 9.06
C GLU A 288 -17.41 -0.70 10.37
N GLU A 289 -16.68 -1.45 11.20
CA GLU A 289 -16.39 -1.11 12.59
C GLU A 289 -14.94 -0.70 12.84
N TYR A 290 -14.78 0.37 13.60
CA TYR A 290 -13.52 0.77 14.20
C TYR A 290 -13.62 0.68 15.73
N PRO A 291 -12.93 -0.30 16.37
CA PRO A 291 -12.88 -0.42 17.82
C PRO A 291 -12.19 0.78 18.48
N VAL A 292 -12.93 1.50 19.34
CA VAL A 292 -12.40 2.58 20.20
C VAL A 292 -12.24 2.16 21.66
N SER A 293 -12.83 1.04 22.06
CA SER A 293 -12.52 0.34 23.31
C SER A 293 -12.89 -1.14 23.22
N THR A 294 -12.48 -1.93 24.21
CA THR A 294 -12.84 -3.36 24.35
C THR A 294 -14.33 -3.63 24.54
N VAL A 295 -15.18 -2.59 24.61
CA VAL A 295 -16.64 -2.69 24.73
C VAL A 295 -17.40 -1.70 23.82
N SER A 296 -16.73 -1.09 22.84
CA SER A 296 -17.36 -0.10 21.94
C SER A 296 -16.61 0.10 20.62
N SER A 297 -17.32 -0.12 19.52
CA SER A 297 -16.94 0.31 18.17
C SER A 297 -17.64 1.63 17.81
N VAL A 298 -17.18 2.26 16.72
CA VAL A 298 -17.91 3.27 15.93
C VAL A 298 -17.86 2.88 14.46
N ALA A 299 -18.68 3.48 13.59
CA ALA A 299 -18.49 3.36 12.15
C ALA A 299 -17.08 3.84 11.73
N SER A 300 -16.45 3.14 10.79
CA SER A 300 -15.04 3.34 10.41
C SER A 300 -14.69 4.77 9.98
N PRO A 301 -13.73 5.43 10.65
CA PRO A 301 -13.21 6.74 10.28
C PRO A 301 -12.55 6.81 8.89
N ILE A 302 -12.49 8.03 8.34
CA ILE A 302 -12.04 8.29 6.96
C ILE A 302 -10.58 7.92 6.67
N GLY A 303 -9.70 7.87 7.68
CA GLY A 303 -8.25 7.76 7.47
C GLY A 303 -7.80 6.50 6.74
N ILE A 304 -8.45 5.37 7.01
CA ILE A 304 -8.20 4.11 6.27
C ILE A 304 -8.74 4.25 4.84
N PHE A 305 -9.96 4.76 4.64
CA PHE A 305 -10.51 5.00 3.29
C PHE A 305 -9.63 5.93 2.44
N CYS A 306 -9.07 6.99 3.04
CA CYS A 306 -8.11 7.87 2.38
C CYS A 306 -6.82 7.12 2.00
N HIS A 307 -6.21 6.36 2.93
CA HIS A 307 -4.96 5.63 2.67
C HIS A 307 -5.11 4.66 1.48
N GLU A 308 -6.16 3.84 1.53
CA GLU A 308 -6.48 2.85 0.51
C GLU A 308 -6.79 3.50 -0.86
N PHE A 309 -7.47 4.65 -0.86
CA PHE A 309 -7.71 5.41 -2.08
C PHE A 309 -6.42 6.06 -2.63
N GLY A 310 -5.41 6.28 -1.78
CA GLY A 310 -4.04 6.61 -2.21
C GLY A 310 -3.46 5.57 -3.17
N HIS A 311 -3.65 4.27 -2.89
CA HIS A 311 -3.22 3.19 -3.79
C HIS A 311 -3.97 3.22 -5.13
N VAL A 312 -5.27 3.56 -5.13
CA VAL A 312 -6.09 3.75 -6.35
C VAL A 312 -5.59 4.93 -7.20
N LEU A 313 -5.01 5.96 -6.58
CA LEU A 313 -4.34 7.08 -7.26
C LEU A 313 -2.88 6.77 -7.67
N GLY A 314 -2.38 5.57 -7.41
CA GLY A 314 -1.04 5.14 -7.81
C GLY A 314 0.08 5.46 -6.79
N LEU A 315 -0.27 5.70 -5.52
CA LEU A 315 0.68 5.87 -4.41
C LEU A 315 1.02 4.53 -3.73
N PRO A 316 2.31 4.26 -3.45
CA PRO A 316 2.74 3.14 -2.62
C PRO A 316 2.71 3.49 -1.12
N ASP A 317 2.94 2.50 -0.28
CA ASP A 317 3.29 2.67 1.13
C ASP A 317 4.60 3.42 1.34
N LEU A 318 4.62 4.28 2.34
CA LEU A 318 5.80 5.00 2.83
C LEU A 318 6.16 4.67 4.29
N TYR A 319 5.46 3.74 4.95
CA TYR A 319 5.98 3.08 6.17
C TYR A 319 7.02 2.01 5.80
N ALA A 320 7.78 1.48 6.76
CA ALA A 320 8.79 0.46 6.45
C ALA A 320 8.15 -0.91 6.18
N VAL A 321 8.06 -1.24 4.90
CA VAL A 321 7.26 -2.35 4.39
C VAL A 321 7.98 -3.71 4.34
N ASP A 322 9.22 -3.77 4.83
CA ASP A 322 9.96 -5.01 5.11
C ASP A 322 10.01 -5.37 6.61
N TYR A 323 9.79 -4.41 7.51
CA TYR A 323 9.92 -4.53 8.97
C TYR A 323 11.31 -5.05 9.42
N GLU A 324 12.41 -4.71 8.73
CA GLU A 324 13.78 -5.10 9.15
C GLU A 324 14.76 -3.90 9.23
N PRO A 325 14.93 -3.29 10.43
CA PRO A 325 14.49 -3.77 11.72
C PRO A 325 12.98 -3.59 11.96
N LEU A 326 12.47 -4.38 12.90
CA LEU A 326 11.07 -4.45 13.37
C LEU A 326 10.55 -3.16 14.06
N THR A 327 11.14 -2.01 13.74
CA THR A 327 11.20 -0.79 14.56
C THR A 327 11.13 0.49 13.73
N SER A 328 10.61 0.43 12.51
CA SER A 328 10.54 1.57 11.61
C SER A 328 9.11 1.87 11.19
N ASP A 329 8.77 3.16 11.23
CA ASP A 329 7.47 3.70 10.84
C ASP A 329 7.56 4.47 9.50
N GLY A 330 8.76 4.53 8.89
CA GLY A 330 9.04 5.16 7.59
C GLY A 330 8.76 6.67 7.59
N ALA A 331 7.81 7.16 6.80
CA ALA A 331 7.38 8.56 6.86
C ALA A 331 6.45 8.87 8.06
N GLY A 332 6.04 7.86 8.84
CA GLY A 332 5.34 8.00 10.11
C GLY A 332 4.05 8.82 10.05
N LEU A 333 3.80 9.64 11.08
CA LEU A 333 2.65 10.53 11.19
C LEU A 333 2.66 11.69 10.19
N TRP A 334 3.73 11.87 9.40
CA TRP A 334 3.91 12.97 8.47
C TRP A 334 3.31 12.73 7.07
N SER A 335 2.87 11.51 6.77
CA SER A 335 2.21 11.15 5.50
C SER A 335 0.99 10.27 5.73
N LEU A 336 -0.09 10.51 4.99
CA LEU A 336 -1.21 9.58 4.86
C LEU A 336 -0.75 8.17 4.45
N MET A 337 0.25 8.05 3.57
CA MET A 337 0.74 6.75 3.07
C MET A 337 1.68 6.05 4.06
N ALA A 338 1.86 6.62 5.26
CA ALA A 338 2.46 5.97 6.41
C ALA A 338 1.46 5.95 7.58
N THR A 339 1.91 5.95 8.84
CA THR A 339 1.00 5.84 10.00
C THR A 339 0.15 7.08 10.23
N GLY A 340 0.39 8.19 9.50
CA GLY A 340 -0.43 9.41 9.51
C GLY A 340 -1.91 9.19 9.17
N CYS A 341 -2.28 8.06 8.54
CA CYS A 341 -3.69 7.65 8.37
C CYS A 341 -4.44 7.44 9.71
N TYR A 342 -3.74 7.20 10.83
CA TYR A 342 -4.35 6.96 12.14
C TYR A 342 -4.53 8.20 13.03
N LEU A 343 -4.12 9.39 12.58
CA LEU A 343 -4.28 10.62 13.37
C LEU A 343 -5.75 10.90 13.74
N GLY A 344 -5.97 11.32 15.00
CA GLY A 344 -7.30 11.57 15.56
C GLY A 344 -8.16 10.31 15.76
N GLU A 345 -7.53 9.15 15.93
CA GLU A 345 -8.15 7.82 15.77
C GLU A 345 -8.72 7.66 14.35
N ALA A 346 -7.87 7.85 13.34
CA ALA A 346 -8.18 7.86 11.91
C ALA A 346 -9.27 8.86 11.45
N ARG A 347 -9.67 9.82 12.28
CA ARG A 347 -10.69 10.84 11.92
C ARG A 347 -10.11 12.10 11.28
N LEU A 348 -8.84 12.38 11.52
CA LEU A 348 -8.12 13.55 10.99
C LEU A 348 -6.75 13.07 10.48
N PRO A 349 -6.71 12.28 9.39
CA PRO A 349 -5.46 11.75 8.85
C PRO A 349 -4.54 12.89 8.38
N ALA A 350 -3.23 12.68 8.45
CA ALA A 350 -2.23 13.62 7.92
C ALA A 350 -2.46 13.88 6.42
N HIS A 351 -2.03 15.05 5.93
CA HIS A 351 -1.91 15.28 4.48
C HIS A 351 -0.99 14.25 3.82
N LEU A 352 -1.15 14.10 2.51
CA LEU A 352 -0.12 13.55 1.63
C LEU A 352 1.14 14.42 1.75
N ASP A 353 2.30 13.78 1.90
CA ASP A 353 3.59 14.48 1.91
C ASP A 353 3.94 15.11 0.55
N ALA A 354 4.98 15.95 0.53
CA ALA A 354 5.54 16.59 -0.65
C ALA A 354 5.76 15.63 -1.84
N TRP A 355 6.25 14.41 -1.60
CA TRP A 355 6.51 13.44 -2.68
C TRP A 355 5.22 12.84 -3.21
N CYS A 356 4.30 12.43 -2.33
CA CYS A 356 2.98 11.95 -2.71
C CYS A 356 2.18 13.01 -3.48
N LYS A 357 2.12 14.26 -2.99
CA LYS A 357 1.47 15.39 -3.67
C LYS A 357 2.09 15.67 -5.04
N ALA A 358 3.42 15.67 -5.13
CA ALA A 358 4.14 15.84 -6.40
C ALA A 358 3.92 14.68 -7.36
N ARG A 359 3.83 13.45 -6.85
CA ARG A 359 3.59 12.24 -7.64
C ARG A 359 2.23 12.29 -8.31
N ILE A 360 1.13 12.50 -7.58
CA ILE A 360 -0.22 12.50 -8.19
C ILE A 360 -0.58 13.80 -8.91
N GLY A 361 0.27 14.83 -8.87
CA GLY A 361 0.08 16.09 -9.59
C GLY A 361 -0.68 17.18 -8.84
N PHE A 362 -0.84 17.04 -7.50
CA PHE A 362 -1.42 18.10 -6.66
C PHE A 362 -0.43 19.27 -6.44
N VAL A 363 0.87 19.06 -6.65
CA VAL A 363 1.92 20.10 -6.60
C VAL A 363 2.92 19.87 -7.74
N ASP A 364 3.47 20.94 -8.32
CA ASP A 364 4.62 20.90 -9.24
C ASP A 364 5.86 21.48 -8.52
N PRO A 365 6.82 20.65 -8.05
CA PRO A 365 7.94 21.12 -7.24
C PRO A 365 8.85 22.12 -7.95
N ILE A 366 9.15 23.22 -7.28
CA ILE A 366 10.01 24.29 -7.80
C ILE A 366 11.47 23.81 -7.83
N GLU A 367 11.98 23.59 -9.03
CA GLU A 367 13.33 23.12 -9.32
C GLU A 367 14.42 24.15 -8.97
N VAL A 368 15.32 23.81 -8.03
CA VAL A 368 16.41 24.71 -7.59
C VAL A 368 17.74 24.32 -8.23
N TYR A 369 18.15 25.08 -9.26
CA TYR A 369 19.45 24.95 -9.95
C TYR A 369 20.47 26.04 -9.62
N GLU A 370 20.07 27.11 -8.92
CA GLU A 370 20.93 28.23 -8.52
C GLU A 370 20.62 28.68 -7.09
N ASN A 371 21.60 29.27 -6.39
CA ASN A 371 21.45 29.68 -4.99
C ASN A 371 20.38 30.77 -4.82
N MET A 372 19.24 30.41 -4.23
CA MET A 372 18.17 31.34 -3.85
C MET A 372 18.44 31.95 -2.45
N THR A 373 17.87 33.12 -2.16
CA THR A 373 17.94 33.75 -0.82
C THR A 373 16.65 34.49 -0.51
N ASN A 374 16.22 34.49 0.76
CA ASN A 374 14.94 35.08 1.21
C ASN A 374 13.74 34.47 0.46
N VAL A 375 13.75 33.15 0.31
CA VAL A 375 12.65 32.37 -0.27
C VAL A 375 11.50 32.30 0.74
N GLU A 376 10.26 32.40 0.26
CA GLU A 376 9.06 32.19 1.07
C GLU A 376 8.60 30.74 0.93
N LEU A 377 8.43 30.06 2.05
CA LEU A 377 7.87 28.71 2.17
C LEU A 377 6.52 28.84 2.90
N PRO A 378 5.42 29.12 2.18
CA PRO A 378 4.08 29.17 2.78
C PRO A 378 3.62 27.77 3.20
N GLN A 379 2.61 27.72 4.05
CA GLN A 379 2.07 26.47 4.60
C GLN A 379 1.40 25.63 3.50
N ILE A 380 1.79 24.36 3.37
CA ILE A 380 1.38 23.48 2.25
C ILE A 380 -0.07 23.00 2.37
N GLU A 381 -0.74 23.22 3.50
CA GLU A 381 -2.17 22.92 3.66
C GLU A 381 -3.06 23.92 2.90
N THR A 382 -2.50 25.05 2.45
CA THR A 382 -3.24 26.09 1.70
C THR A 382 -2.54 26.62 0.44
N GLU A 383 -1.23 26.44 0.28
CA GLU A 383 -0.47 26.97 -0.85
C GLU A 383 0.43 25.86 -1.46
N PRO A 384 0.33 25.54 -2.77
CA PRO A 384 1.03 24.41 -3.39
C PRO A 384 2.53 24.69 -3.65
N VAL A 385 3.31 24.93 -2.60
CA VAL A 385 4.73 25.32 -2.70
C VAL A 385 5.64 24.27 -2.06
N VAL A 386 6.26 23.46 -2.91
CA VAL A 386 7.37 22.55 -2.57
C VAL A 386 8.60 22.97 -3.37
N TYR A 387 9.79 22.92 -2.76
CA TYR A 387 11.06 23.13 -3.46
C TYR A 387 11.81 21.80 -3.61
N ARG A 388 12.32 21.52 -4.83
CA ARG A 388 13.23 20.38 -5.08
C ARG A 388 14.69 20.85 -5.02
N LEU A 389 15.44 20.32 -4.05
CA LEU A 389 16.86 20.57 -3.86
C LEU A 389 17.67 19.35 -4.31
N TRP A 390 18.48 19.49 -5.34
CA TRP A 390 19.29 18.38 -5.88
C TRP A 390 20.50 18.06 -4.98
N LYS A 391 20.71 16.79 -4.64
CA LYS A 391 21.77 16.33 -3.71
C LYS A 391 23.17 16.82 -4.09
N ASP A 392 23.54 16.68 -5.37
CA ASP A 392 24.80 17.18 -5.94
C ASP A 392 24.64 18.54 -6.67
N GLY A 393 23.57 19.29 -6.38
CA GLY A 393 23.22 20.55 -7.07
C GLY A 393 22.92 20.39 -8.57
N ASN A 394 22.70 19.16 -9.03
CA ASN A 394 22.46 18.79 -10.42
C ASN A 394 21.40 17.68 -10.48
N TYR A 395 20.59 17.65 -11.55
CA TYR A 395 19.59 16.59 -11.78
C TYR A 395 20.19 15.18 -11.61
N GLY A 396 19.52 14.35 -10.82
CA GLY A 396 19.91 12.96 -10.52
C GLY A 396 18.71 12.09 -10.16
N SER A 397 18.96 10.93 -9.54
CA SER A 397 17.92 10.12 -8.88
C SER A 397 17.70 10.50 -7.42
N GLU A 398 18.62 11.29 -6.83
CA GLU A 398 18.56 11.71 -5.44
C GLU A 398 18.34 13.23 -5.30
N TYR A 399 17.36 13.59 -4.47
CA TYR A 399 17.02 14.98 -4.16
C TYR A 399 16.29 15.06 -2.82
N PHE A 400 16.17 16.29 -2.32
CA PHE A 400 15.29 16.60 -1.20
C PHE A 400 14.07 17.38 -1.69
N LEU A 401 12.90 17.10 -1.13
CA LEU A 401 11.71 17.94 -1.26
C LEU A 401 11.51 18.71 0.05
N VAL A 402 11.32 20.02 -0.03
CA VAL A 402 11.12 20.90 1.13
C VAL A 402 9.74 21.54 1.07
N GLU A 403 8.95 21.30 2.12
CA GLU A 403 7.62 21.89 2.35
C GLU A 403 7.58 22.59 3.72
N ASN A 404 6.50 23.32 4.02
CA ASN A 404 6.23 23.87 5.34
C ASN A 404 4.88 23.34 5.84
N ARG A 405 4.90 22.53 6.91
CA ARG A 405 3.70 21.97 7.53
C ARG A 405 3.28 22.77 8.75
N GLN A 406 1.99 23.08 8.85
CA GLN A 406 1.38 23.84 9.94
C GLN A 406 0.14 23.11 10.46
N LYS A 407 -0.13 23.20 11.77
CA LYS A 407 -1.21 22.43 12.41
C LYS A 407 -2.59 23.05 12.20
N ILE A 408 -3.06 23.00 10.96
CA ILE A 408 -4.36 23.46 10.47
C ILE A 408 -5.04 22.37 9.62
N GLY A 409 -6.33 22.53 9.34
CA GLY A 409 -7.08 21.57 8.52
C GLY A 409 -7.00 20.14 9.07
N PHE A 410 -6.80 19.17 8.18
CA PHE A 410 -6.58 17.77 8.56
C PHE A 410 -5.26 17.55 9.34
N ASP A 411 -4.21 18.31 9.03
CA ASP A 411 -2.91 18.28 9.74
C ASP A 411 -2.92 18.91 11.15
N SER A 412 -4.08 19.36 11.64
CA SER A 412 -4.24 19.94 12.99
C SER A 412 -3.79 19.03 14.15
N LEU A 413 -3.64 17.72 13.91
CA LEU A 413 -3.13 16.74 14.87
C LEU A 413 -1.70 16.24 14.63
N LEU A 414 -0.96 16.76 13.62
CA LEU A 414 0.47 16.44 13.43
C LEU A 414 1.26 16.64 14.74
N PRO A 415 2.31 15.86 15.02
CA PRO A 415 3.00 15.95 16.30
C PRO A 415 3.83 17.24 16.46
N GLY A 416 4.22 17.90 15.36
CA GLY A 416 4.93 19.19 15.33
C GLY A 416 4.51 20.07 14.14
N GLU A 417 5.20 21.19 13.96
CA GLU A 417 5.00 22.15 12.86
C GLU A 417 6.34 22.82 12.48
N GLY A 418 6.51 23.21 11.22
CA GLY A 418 7.76 23.71 10.64
C GLY A 418 8.02 23.16 9.24
N LEU A 419 9.24 23.31 8.74
CA LEU A 419 9.61 22.73 7.45
C LEU A 419 9.82 21.22 7.60
N LEU A 420 9.23 20.42 6.71
CA LEU A 420 9.69 19.05 6.49
C LEU A 420 10.62 19.02 5.29
N ILE A 421 11.67 18.23 5.43
CA ILE A 421 12.65 17.95 4.38
C ILE A 421 12.57 16.44 4.16
N TYR A 422 12.20 16.02 2.96
CA TYR A 422 12.11 14.62 2.58
C TYR A 422 13.27 14.25 1.65
N HIS A 423 14.12 13.30 2.04
CA HIS A 423 15.09 12.71 1.12
C HIS A 423 14.40 11.69 0.21
N ILE A 424 14.63 11.80 -1.09
CA ILE A 424 14.02 10.97 -2.12
C ILE A 424 15.12 10.25 -2.91
N ASP A 425 14.95 8.95 -3.16
CA ASP A 425 15.81 8.18 -4.08
C ASP A 425 14.96 7.41 -5.12
N ASP A 426 14.89 7.95 -6.34
CA ASP A 426 14.23 7.36 -7.51
C ASP A 426 15.03 6.20 -8.17
N ALA A 427 16.14 5.74 -7.58
CA ALA A 427 16.87 4.54 -8.00
C ALA A 427 16.57 3.30 -7.13
N THR A 428 15.92 3.47 -5.98
CA THR A 428 15.20 2.42 -5.24
C THR A 428 13.92 1.99 -5.99
N THR A 429 13.16 1.03 -5.44
CA THR A 429 11.76 0.86 -5.86
C THR A 429 10.86 1.89 -5.17
N TYR A 430 9.71 2.17 -5.79
CA TYR A 430 8.71 3.11 -5.29
C TYR A 430 8.03 2.61 -3.99
N ASN A 431 8.75 2.53 -2.88
CA ASN A 431 8.31 2.11 -1.54
C ASN A 431 9.48 2.05 -0.54
N ASN A 432 9.18 2.17 0.75
CA ASN A 432 10.17 2.21 1.82
C ASN A 432 10.60 0.80 2.29
N ILE A 433 11.30 0.08 1.42
CA ILE A 433 11.72 -1.33 1.62
C ILE A 433 13.16 -1.48 2.15
N ASN A 434 13.99 -0.44 2.08
CA ASN A 434 15.33 -0.49 2.63
C ASN A 434 15.50 0.58 3.69
N VAL A 435 15.52 0.17 4.95
CA VAL A 435 15.73 1.01 6.15
C VAL A 435 17.05 1.79 6.16
N THR A 436 18.00 1.43 5.28
CA THR A 436 19.27 2.15 5.11
C THR A 436 19.29 3.06 3.88
N HIS A 437 18.18 3.11 3.12
CA HIS A 437 18.08 3.72 1.79
C HIS A 437 16.61 3.78 1.34
N TYR A 438 15.77 4.56 2.03
CA TYR A 438 14.35 4.67 1.68
C TYR A 438 14.12 5.29 0.31
N HIS A 439 12.90 5.12 -0.20
CA HIS A 439 12.42 5.86 -1.35
C HIS A 439 11.99 7.29 -0.96
N VAL A 440 11.42 7.44 0.24
CA VAL A 440 11.04 8.71 0.87
C VAL A 440 11.38 8.64 2.37
N ALA A 441 12.47 9.29 2.81
CA ALA A 441 12.81 9.46 4.23
C ALA A 441 12.42 10.86 4.73
N VAL A 442 12.19 11.01 6.05
CA VAL A 442 12.05 12.33 6.70
C VAL A 442 13.38 12.69 7.35
N GLU A 443 13.97 13.81 6.96
CA GLU A 443 15.24 14.31 7.49
C GLU A 443 15.03 14.94 8.89
N GLN A 444 14.87 14.10 9.91
CA GLN A 444 14.52 14.49 11.29
C GLN A 444 15.44 15.59 11.85
N ALA A 445 14.88 16.75 12.18
CA ALA A 445 15.64 17.90 12.67
C ALA A 445 16.31 17.70 14.03
N ASP A 446 16.03 16.65 14.80
CA ASP A 446 16.77 16.30 16.02
C ASP A 446 18.04 15.46 15.74
N GLY A 447 17.99 14.58 14.74
CA GLY A 447 19.04 13.62 14.39
C GLY A 447 18.99 12.31 15.17
N PHE A 448 17.81 11.92 15.68
CA PHE A 448 17.64 10.70 16.48
C PHE A 448 17.28 9.44 15.66
N TYR A 449 16.89 9.58 14.39
CA TYR A 449 16.51 8.46 13.50
C TYR A 449 15.46 7.53 14.15
N GLN A 450 14.43 8.12 14.75
CA GLN A 450 13.40 7.37 15.44
C GLN A 450 12.41 6.75 14.45
N LEU A 451 12.16 7.42 13.33
CA LEU A 451 11.36 6.87 12.24
C LEU A 451 12.00 5.61 11.63
N GLU A 452 13.33 5.47 11.62
CA GLU A 452 14.05 4.27 11.18
C GLU A 452 14.25 3.20 12.27
N TYR A 453 14.43 3.58 13.54
CA TYR A 453 14.98 2.68 14.58
C TYR A 453 14.20 2.64 15.91
N SER A 454 13.03 3.28 16.04
CA SER A 454 12.22 3.31 17.26
C SER A 454 10.81 2.73 17.03
N SER A 455 10.56 1.50 17.52
CA SER A 455 9.24 0.84 17.55
C SER A 455 8.22 1.46 18.53
N SER A 456 8.25 2.79 18.70
CA SER A 456 7.47 3.55 19.67
C SER A 456 7.51 5.06 19.42
N ASN A 457 7.92 5.53 18.24
CA ASN A 457 7.84 6.95 17.89
C ASN A 457 7.63 7.14 16.38
N GLU A 458 6.35 7.18 16.02
CA GLU A 458 5.87 7.42 14.65
C GLU A 458 6.10 8.87 14.17
N GLY A 459 6.75 9.73 14.98
CA GLY A 459 7.15 11.09 14.65
C GLY A 459 6.86 12.07 15.79
N ASP A 460 7.77 13.01 16.05
CA ASP A 460 7.60 14.00 17.12
C ASP A 460 8.05 15.44 16.78
N ALA A 461 7.84 16.39 17.70
CA ALA A 461 8.16 17.80 17.50
C ALA A 461 9.69 18.10 17.40
N GLY A 462 10.54 17.07 17.47
CA GLY A 462 11.94 17.08 17.05
C GLY A 462 12.16 16.97 15.53
N ASP A 463 11.22 16.43 14.76
CA ASP A 463 11.42 16.14 13.32
C ASP A 463 11.38 17.38 12.40
N PRO A 464 10.45 18.36 12.56
CA PRO A 464 10.39 19.52 11.67
C PRO A 464 11.50 20.52 11.92
N TRP A 465 11.87 21.28 10.88
CA TRP A 465 12.87 22.33 10.94
C TRP A 465 12.21 23.70 11.19
N PRO A 466 12.60 24.48 12.22
CA PRO A 466 13.73 24.25 13.12
C PRO A 466 13.39 23.44 14.39
N GLY A 467 12.10 23.12 14.58
CA GLY A 467 11.61 22.19 15.59
C GLY A 467 11.86 22.63 17.03
N THR A 468 11.72 21.67 17.95
CA THR A 468 12.02 21.88 19.37
C THR A 468 13.52 22.08 19.68
N PHE A 469 14.41 21.76 18.74
CA PHE A 469 15.87 21.87 18.88
C PHE A 469 16.47 23.17 18.31
N ASP A 470 15.67 24.02 17.66
CA ASP A 470 16.09 25.27 17.00
C ASP A 470 17.20 25.08 15.92
N LYS A 471 17.29 23.91 15.27
CA LYS A 471 18.27 23.69 14.18
C LYS A 471 17.86 24.49 12.94
N ARG A 472 18.75 25.35 12.43
CA ARG A 472 18.43 26.32 11.34
C ARG A 472 19.32 26.19 10.10
N SER A 473 19.94 25.02 9.94
CA SER A 473 20.88 24.70 8.87
C SER A 473 20.81 23.21 8.56
N PHE A 474 20.40 22.88 7.33
CA PHE A 474 20.53 21.56 6.73
C PHE A 474 21.67 21.65 5.71
N ASP A 475 22.75 20.89 5.94
CA ASP A 475 24.05 20.98 5.25
C ASP A 475 24.87 19.68 5.39
N ASP A 476 26.08 19.64 4.82
CA ASP A 476 26.98 18.47 4.78
C ASP A 476 27.55 18.02 6.15
N LEU A 477 27.15 18.70 7.24
CA LEU A 477 27.47 18.35 8.63
C LEU A 477 26.22 17.92 9.42
N THR A 478 25.07 17.85 8.76
CA THR A 478 23.79 17.50 9.37
C THR A 478 23.65 15.98 9.51
N ILE A 479 22.82 15.56 10.47
CA ILE A 479 22.54 14.17 10.80
C ILE A 479 21.05 14.10 11.13
N PRO A 480 20.22 13.35 10.37
CA PRO A 480 20.49 12.87 9.00
C PRO A 480 20.83 14.01 8.00
N GLY A 481 21.37 13.67 6.83
CA GLY A 481 21.86 14.59 5.79
C GLY A 481 22.65 13.90 4.67
#